data_AF-A0A0F9PDQ0-F1
#
_entry.id   AF-A0A0F9PDQ0-F1
#
_cell.length_a   1.000
_cell.length_b   1.000
_cell.length_c   1.000
_cell.angle_alpha   90.00
_cell.angle_beta   90.00
_cell.angle_gamma   90.00
#
_symmetry.space_group_name_H-M   'P 1'
#
loop_
_entity.id
_entity.type
_entity.pdbx_description
1 polymer ?
#
loop_
_entity_poly.entity_id
_entity_poly.type
_entity_poly.pdbx_seq_one_letter_code
_entity_poly.pdbx_strand_id
1 'polypeptide(L)'
;MEKTIDESVQGTALSPKKDTQNTRKLYIESYGCSMNFSDSEIVASILAEEGFATTQELDEADLVLVNTCSIREKAELTVRKRLEKFNAVKRNRPHMKVGVLGCMAERLKHKFLEEEKIVDMVVGPDAYKDLPNLIQEIDQGRDAVNVVLSKEETYGDIAPVRLNSNGITALVSITRGCDNMCTFCVVPFTRGRERSRDPQSILEEVNDLWVI
;
A
#
# COMPACT_ATOMS: atom_id res chain seq x y z
N MET A 1 -12.30 24.33 10.77
CA MET A 1 -10.98 24.07 11.36
C MET A 1 -10.17 23.35 10.30
N GLU A 2 -9.28 24.06 9.59
CA GLU A 2 -8.44 23.47 8.56
C GLU A 2 -7.52 22.42 9.19
N LYS A 3 -7.61 21.17 8.74
CA LYS A 3 -6.66 20.13 9.12
C LYS A 3 -5.35 20.46 8.41
N THR A 4 -4.38 21.01 9.13
CA THR A 4 -3.01 21.19 8.64
C THR A 4 -2.43 19.80 8.37
N ILE A 5 -2.24 19.47 7.09
CA ILE A 5 -1.60 18.22 6.68
C ILE A 5 -0.10 18.45 6.80
N ASP A 6 0.53 17.77 7.75
CA ASP A 6 1.98 17.79 7.89
C ASP A 6 2.63 16.95 6.78
N GLU A 7 3.15 17.63 5.76
CA GLU A 7 3.83 17.00 4.64
C GLU A 7 5.16 16.35 5.05
N SER A 8 5.73 16.70 6.21
CA SER A 8 7.03 16.16 6.68
C SER A 8 6.99 14.68 7.05
N VAL A 9 5.81 14.14 7.36
CA VAL A 9 5.62 12.74 7.76
C VAL A 9 5.41 11.82 6.55
N GLN A 10 5.09 12.38 5.37
CA GLN A 10 4.79 11.60 4.18
C GLN A 10 6.03 10.92 3.59
N GLY A 11 5.94 9.61 3.34
CA GLY A 11 7.09 8.82 2.88
C GLY A 11 8.00 8.32 4.00
N THR A 12 7.61 8.45 5.27
CA THR A 12 8.30 7.74 6.37
C THR A 12 7.92 6.26 6.35
N ALA A 13 8.90 5.38 6.56
CA ALA A 13 8.66 3.95 6.68
C ALA A 13 7.85 3.64 7.95
N LEU A 14 6.82 2.81 7.82
CA LEU A 14 5.90 2.49 8.91
C LEU A 14 6.39 1.21 9.67
N SER A 15 6.05 1.01 10.95
CA SER A 15 6.55 -0.13 11.76
C SER A 15 5.57 -0.69 12.81
N PRO A 16 5.32 -2.01 12.81
CA PRO A 16 4.83 -2.77 13.96
C PRO A 16 5.95 -3.66 14.54
N LYS A 17 5.65 -4.33 15.66
CA LYS A 17 6.58 -5.17 16.44
C LYS A 17 7.34 -6.20 15.60
N LYS A 18 8.63 -6.39 15.91
CA LYS A 18 9.46 -7.50 15.41
C LYS A 18 8.84 -8.83 15.82
N ASP A 19 8.20 -9.52 14.89
CA ASP A 19 7.91 -10.94 15.05
C ASP A 19 9.13 -11.75 14.61
N THR A 20 9.64 -12.61 15.49
CA THR A 20 10.92 -13.33 15.32
C THR A 20 10.82 -14.57 14.43
N GLN A 21 9.62 -14.90 13.94
CA GLN A 21 9.40 -16.01 13.00
C GLN A 21 9.55 -15.61 11.52
N ASN A 22 9.46 -14.32 11.20
CA ASN A 22 9.44 -13.81 9.84
C ASN A 22 10.86 -13.53 9.31
N THR A 23 11.22 -14.17 8.19
CA THR A 23 12.60 -14.18 7.66
C THR A 23 12.84 -13.12 6.58
N ARG A 24 11.81 -12.71 5.83
CA ARG A 24 11.94 -11.69 4.78
C ARG A 24 11.62 -10.30 5.31
N LYS A 25 12.36 -9.28 4.86
CA LYS A 25 12.15 -7.89 5.29
C LYS A 25 11.29 -7.11 4.29
N LEU A 26 10.19 -6.54 4.77
CA LEU A 26 9.30 -5.65 4.02
C LEU A 26 9.56 -4.19 4.38
N TYR A 27 9.88 -3.35 3.42
CA TYR A 27 9.92 -1.91 3.57
C TYR A 27 8.74 -1.28 2.84
N ILE A 28 7.88 -0.55 3.54
CA ILE A 28 6.69 0.08 2.94
C ILE A 28 6.68 1.60 3.16
N GLU A 29 6.55 2.34 2.07
CA GLU A 29 6.39 3.80 2.08
C GLU A 29 5.03 4.19 1.51
N SER A 30 4.33 5.06 2.23
CA SER A 30 2.98 5.49 1.86
C SER A 30 2.95 6.98 1.55
N TYR A 31 2.37 7.31 0.40
CA TYR A 31 2.17 8.68 -0.06
C TYR A 31 0.70 8.93 -0.32
N GLY A 32 0.23 10.14 0.03
CA GLY A 32 -1.10 10.62 -0.34
C GLY A 32 -2.06 10.83 0.82
N CYS A 33 -3.15 10.07 0.83
CA CYS A 33 -4.30 10.29 1.71
C CYS A 33 -4.42 9.21 2.79
N SER A 34 -5.29 9.45 3.78
CA SER A 34 -5.57 8.52 4.88
C SER A 34 -5.90 7.09 4.40
N MET A 35 -6.60 6.95 3.28
CA MET A 35 -6.94 5.63 2.73
C MET A 35 -5.68 4.86 2.29
N ASN A 36 -4.66 5.53 1.75
CA ASN A 36 -3.39 4.86 1.41
C ASN A 36 -2.65 4.40 2.67
N PHE A 37 -2.67 5.17 3.76
CA PHE A 37 -2.04 4.74 5.02
C PHE A 37 -2.77 3.52 5.61
N SER A 38 -4.11 3.51 5.59
CA SER A 38 -4.92 2.36 6.01
C SER A 38 -4.70 1.14 5.09
N ASP A 39 -4.60 1.35 3.77
CA ASP A 39 -4.27 0.29 2.80
C ASP A 39 -2.91 -0.35 3.11
N SER A 40 -1.93 0.44 3.54
CA SER A 40 -0.60 -0.08 3.87
C SER A 40 -0.63 -0.97 5.12
N GLU A 41 -1.49 -0.69 6.10
CA GLU A 41 -1.71 -1.58 7.25
C GLU A 41 -2.32 -2.92 6.82
N ILE A 42 -3.32 -2.88 5.92
CA ILE A 42 -3.91 -4.09 5.32
C ILE A 42 -2.83 -4.90 4.58
N VAL A 43 -2.04 -4.24 3.73
CA VAL A 43 -0.94 -4.87 2.97
C VAL A 43 0.09 -5.51 3.91
N ALA A 44 0.49 -4.80 4.97
CA ALA A 44 1.42 -5.34 5.96
C ALA A 44 0.86 -6.57 6.68
N SER A 45 -0.46 -6.63 6.89
CA SER A 45 -1.14 -7.79 7.51
C SER A 45 -1.07 -9.01 6.63
N ILE A 46 -1.47 -8.86 5.36
CA ILE A 46 -1.42 -9.93 4.35
C ILE A 46 0.01 -10.48 4.24
N LEU A 47 1.00 -9.59 4.19
CA LEU A 47 2.40 -10.02 4.05
C LEU A 47 3.01 -10.57 5.33
N ALA A 48 2.50 -10.20 6.50
CA ALA A 48 2.94 -10.81 7.76
C ALA A 48 2.58 -12.30 7.81
N GLU A 49 1.41 -12.69 7.29
CA GLU A 49 1.00 -14.09 7.15
C GLU A 49 1.89 -14.86 6.16
N GLU A 50 2.44 -14.17 5.15
CA GLU A 50 3.40 -14.72 4.18
C GLU A 50 4.87 -14.69 4.67
N GLY A 51 5.11 -14.44 5.96
CA GLY A 51 6.45 -14.50 6.55
C GLY A 51 7.31 -13.25 6.36
N PHE A 52 6.71 -12.11 6.02
CA PHE A 52 7.41 -10.82 5.96
C PHE A 52 7.36 -10.08 7.30
N ALA A 53 8.51 -9.56 7.75
CA ALA A 53 8.61 -8.62 8.85
C ALA A 53 8.89 -7.23 8.30
N THR A 54 8.14 -6.21 8.74
CA THR A 54 8.41 -4.84 8.31
C THR A 54 9.75 -4.31 8.85
N THR A 55 10.39 -3.41 8.10
CA THR A 55 11.62 -2.71 8.48
C THR A 55 11.55 -1.22 8.12
N GLN A 56 12.29 -0.38 8.88
CA GLN A 56 12.54 1.03 8.54
C GLN A 56 13.84 1.22 7.76
N GLU A 57 14.67 0.17 7.67
CA GLU A 57 15.94 0.22 6.98
C GLU A 57 15.75 -0.30 5.55
N LEU A 58 15.82 0.62 4.59
CA LEU A 58 15.71 0.29 3.17
C LEU A 58 16.79 -0.70 2.73
N ASP A 59 18.00 -0.57 3.30
CA ASP A 59 19.16 -1.39 2.93
C ASP A 59 19.07 -2.85 3.43
N GLU A 60 18.13 -3.15 4.32
CA GLU A 60 17.86 -4.51 4.82
C GLU A 60 16.67 -5.17 4.11
N ALA A 61 15.95 -4.44 3.27
CA ALA A 61 14.71 -4.90 2.66
C ALA A 61 14.94 -5.98 1.59
N ASP A 62 14.07 -6.99 1.58
CA ASP A 62 13.95 -7.97 0.51
C ASP A 62 12.79 -7.60 -0.44
N LEU A 63 11.75 -6.95 0.10
CA LEU A 63 10.63 -6.40 -0.65
C LEU A 63 10.42 -4.93 -0.26
N VAL A 64 10.41 -4.06 -1.25
CA VAL A 64 10.11 -2.63 -1.11
C VAL A 64 8.77 -2.34 -1.78
N LEU A 65 7.81 -1.81 -1.02
CA LEU A 65 6.50 -1.41 -1.54
C LEU A 65 6.32 0.09 -1.41
N VAL A 66 5.94 0.76 -2.50
CA VAL A 66 5.54 2.16 -2.47
C VAL A 66 4.05 2.29 -2.76
N ASN A 67 3.27 2.72 -1.77
CA ASN A 67 1.84 2.95 -1.91
C ASN A 67 1.57 4.39 -2.36
N THR A 68 1.03 4.52 -3.56
CA THR A 68 1.05 5.75 -4.34
C THR A 68 -0.34 6.38 -4.51
N CYS A 69 -0.38 7.70 -4.64
CA CYS A 69 -1.60 8.47 -4.84
C CYS A 69 -1.64 9.09 -6.23
N SER A 70 -2.81 9.09 -6.89
CA SER A 70 -3.01 9.70 -8.20
C SER A 70 -3.72 11.06 -8.18
N ILE A 71 -4.07 11.56 -6.98
CA ILE A 71 -4.92 12.75 -6.82
C ILE A 71 -4.08 14.03 -6.70
N ARG A 72 -2.86 13.95 -6.14
CA ARG A 72 -2.00 15.13 -5.94
C ARG A 72 -1.07 15.33 -7.12
N GLU A 73 -0.99 16.57 -7.60
CA GLU A 73 -0.20 16.96 -8.79
C GLU A 73 1.27 16.53 -8.72
N LYS A 74 1.92 16.68 -7.55
CA LYS A 74 3.34 16.36 -7.35
C LYS A 74 3.61 14.89 -6.96
N ALA A 75 2.57 14.08 -6.76
CA ALA A 75 2.76 12.72 -6.23
C ALA A 75 3.59 11.84 -7.17
N GLU A 76 3.36 11.93 -8.48
CA GLU A 76 4.07 11.11 -9.48
C GLU A 76 5.56 11.43 -9.50
N LEU A 77 5.93 12.71 -9.56
CA LEU A 77 7.34 13.12 -9.54
C LEU A 77 8.04 12.67 -8.26
N THR A 78 7.37 12.75 -7.10
CA THR A 78 7.91 12.27 -5.82
C THR A 78 8.17 10.77 -5.86
N VAL A 79 7.23 9.98 -6.37
CA VAL A 79 7.38 8.53 -6.49
C VAL A 79 8.53 8.17 -7.43
N ARG A 80 8.63 8.81 -8.60
CA ARG A 80 9.73 8.56 -9.55
C ARG A 80 11.11 8.84 -8.94
N LYS A 81 11.27 9.99 -8.26
CA LYS A 81 12.50 10.30 -7.51
C LYS A 81 12.80 9.26 -6.43
N ARG A 82 11.77 8.71 -5.79
CA ARG A 82 11.96 7.68 -4.78
C ARG A 82 12.40 6.34 -5.38
N LEU A 83 11.85 5.97 -6.54
CA LEU A 83 12.28 4.79 -7.31
C LEU A 83 13.76 4.89 -7.73
N GLU A 84 14.25 6.09 -8.08
CA GLU A 84 15.69 6.31 -8.35
C GLU A 84 16.55 5.94 -7.12
N LYS A 85 16.10 6.31 -5.92
CA LYS A 85 16.79 5.94 -4.66
C LYS A 85 16.75 4.43 -4.44
N PHE A 86 15.59 3.79 -4.66
CA PHE A 86 15.49 2.33 -4.57
C PHE A 86 16.40 1.63 -5.58
N ASN A 87 16.59 2.22 -6.76
CA ASN A 87 17.50 1.69 -7.78
C ASN A 87 18.95 1.70 -7.33
N ALA A 88 19.37 2.76 -6.63
CA ALA A 88 20.70 2.81 -6.05
C ALA A 88 20.95 1.65 -5.07
N VAL A 89 19.95 1.31 -4.25
CA VAL A 89 20.03 0.18 -3.29
C VAL A 89 19.96 -1.17 -4.00
N LYS A 90 19.06 -1.33 -4.99
CA LYS A 90 18.91 -2.58 -5.78
C LYS A 90 20.20 -2.97 -6.50
N ARG A 91 21.04 -2.01 -6.90
CA ARG A 91 22.38 -2.29 -7.48
C ARG A 91 23.29 -3.06 -6.53
N ASN A 92 23.20 -2.80 -5.22
CA ASN A 92 23.96 -3.51 -4.20
C ASN A 92 23.23 -4.75 -3.68
N ARG A 93 21.91 -4.82 -3.87
CA ARG A 93 21.03 -5.93 -3.47
C ARG A 93 20.15 -6.38 -4.64
N PRO A 94 20.69 -7.13 -5.62
CA PRO A 94 19.95 -7.49 -6.84
C PRO A 94 18.75 -8.41 -6.59
N HIS A 95 18.69 -9.07 -5.43
CA HIS A 95 17.56 -9.89 -5.00
C HIS A 95 16.38 -9.08 -4.47
N MET A 96 16.58 -7.79 -4.16
CA MET A 96 15.51 -6.91 -3.65
C MET A 96 14.44 -6.69 -4.72
N LYS A 97 13.19 -6.91 -4.35
CA LYS A 97 12.02 -6.68 -5.19
C LYS A 97 11.37 -5.34 -4.89
N VAL A 98 10.81 -4.69 -5.91
CA VAL A 98 10.18 -3.37 -5.83
C VAL A 98 8.77 -3.46 -6.40
N GLY A 99 7.78 -3.14 -5.57
CA GLY A 99 6.37 -3.10 -5.95
C GLY A 99 5.76 -1.70 -5.80
N VAL A 100 4.86 -1.35 -6.71
CA VAL A 100 4.11 -0.09 -6.69
C VAL A 100 2.63 -0.40 -6.47
N LEU A 101 2.05 0.20 -5.44
CA LEU A 101 0.67 -0.04 -5.01
C LEU A 101 -0.20 1.21 -5.17
N GLY A 102 -1.51 1.03 -5.16
CA GLY A 102 -2.48 2.10 -4.94
C GLY A 102 -3.01 2.78 -6.20
N CYS A 103 -3.54 4.00 -6.05
CA CYS A 103 -4.30 4.64 -7.13
C CYS A 103 -3.47 5.02 -8.35
N MET A 104 -2.16 5.28 -8.19
CA MET A 104 -1.28 5.57 -9.33
C MET A 104 -0.96 4.30 -10.12
N ALA A 105 -0.75 3.18 -9.42
CA ALA A 105 -0.59 1.84 -10.02
C ALA A 105 -1.81 1.50 -10.90
N GLU A 106 -3.03 1.72 -10.39
CA GLU A 106 -4.25 1.52 -11.18
C GLU A 106 -4.33 2.48 -12.39
N ARG A 107 -3.89 3.73 -12.26
CA ARG A 107 -3.97 4.69 -13.37
C ARG A 107 -2.97 4.39 -14.49
N LEU A 108 -1.72 4.08 -14.13
CA LEU A 108 -0.62 3.92 -15.08
C LEU A 108 -0.47 2.49 -15.59
N LYS A 109 -0.92 1.48 -14.83
CA LYS A 109 -0.95 0.07 -15.22
C LYS A 109 0.42 -0.38 -15.76
N HIS A 110 0.44 -0.99 -16.94
CA HIS A 110 1.65 -1.48 -17.62
C HIS A 110 2.67 -0.39 -17.93
N LYS A 111 2.25 0.86 -18.15
CA LYS A 111 3.19 1.96 -18.44
C LYS A 111 4.21 2.15 -17.33
N PHE A 112 3.82 1.83 -16.09
CA PHE A 112 4.72 1.93 -14.96
C PHE A 112 5.89 0.94 -15.07
N LEU A 113 5.62 -0.31 -15.48
CA LEU A 113 6.67 -1.31 -15.71
C LEU A 113 7.55 -0.96 -16.91
N GLU A 114 6.93 -0.45 -17.99
CA GLU A 114 7.64 -0.09 -19.22
C GLU A 114 8.61 1.09 -19.01
N GLU A 115 8.17 2.11 -18.30
CA GLU A 115 8.95 3.32 -18.02
C GLU A 115 9.94 3.11 -16.86
N GLU A 116 9.52 2.42 -15.79
CA GLU A 116 10.29 2.24 -14.57
C GLU A 116 10.77 0.79 -14.44
N LYS A 117 11.80 0.43 -15.19
CA LYS A 117 12.39 -0.95 -15.26
C LYS A 117 12.84 -1.55 -13.92
N ILE A 118 12.84 -0.77 -12.85
CA ILE A 118 13.13 -1.25 -11.50
C ILE A 118 11.95 -2.00 -10.88
N VAL A 119 10.72 -1.66 -11.26
CA VAL A 119 9.50 -2.16 -10.67
C VAL A 119 9.25 -3.58 -11.16
N ASP A 120 9.15 -4.52 -10.21
CA ASP A 120 8.86 -5.93 -10.49
C ASP A 120 7.34 -6.20 -10.42
N MET A 121 6.59 -5.40 -9.66
CA MET A 121 5.16 -5.62 -9.41
C MET A 121 4.33 -4.33 -9.37
N VAL A 122 3.12 -4.35 -9.95
CA VAL A 122 2.16 -3.23 -9.91
C VAL A 122 0.79 -3.73 -9.43
N VAL A 123 0.27 -3.16 -8.34
CA VAL A 123 -1.00 -3.62 -7.73
C VAL A 123 -1.98 -2.47 -7.48
N GLY A 124 -3.20 -2.62 -7.99
CA GLY A 124 -4.30 -1.70 -7.77
C GLY A 124 -4.90 -1.83 -6.37
N PRO A 125 -5.70 -0.85 -5.93
CA PRO A 125 -6.17 -0.75 -4.55
C PRO A 125 -7.22 -1.80 -4.13
N ASP A 126 -7.76 -2.57 -5.07
CA ASP A 126 -8.75 -3.63 -4.82
C ASP A 126 -8.15 -5.05 -5.03
N ALA A 127 -6.83 -5.17 -5.19
CA ALA A 127 -6.14 -6.42 -5.52
C ALA A 127 -5.08 -6.86 -4.49
N TYR A 128 -5.07 -6.30 -3.27
CA TYR A 128 -4.03 -6.61 -2.28
C TYR A 128 -4.07 -8.06 -1.78
N LYS A 129 -5.24 -8.72 -1.77
CA LYS A 129 -5.35 -10.15 -1.44
C LYS A 129 -4.58 -11.06 -2.41
N ASP A 130 -4.26 -10.56 -3.60
CA ASP A 130 -3.48 -11.30 -4.60
C ASP A 130 -1.96 -11.11 -4.43
N LEU A 131 -1.52 -10.26 -3.49
CA LEU A 131 -0.10 -10.02 -3.22
C LEU A 131 0.71 -11.31 -3.00
N PRO A 132 0.24 -12.33 -2.26
CA PRO A 132 0.97 -13.59 -2.11
C PRO A 132 1.30 -14.25 -3.46
N ASN A 133 0.32 -14.30 -4.37
CA ASN A 133 0.50 -14.90 -5.69
C ASN A 133 1.46 -14.05 -6.54
N LEU A 134 1.29 -12.73 -6.56
CA LEU A 134 2.13 -11.82 -7.34
C LEU A 134 3.59 -11.84 -6.84
N ILE A 135 3.81 -12.02 -5.55
CA ILE A 135 5.16 -12.18 -4.97
C ILE A 135 5.81 -13.47 -5.47
N GLN A 136 5.06 -14.56 -5.57
CA GLN A 136 5.59 -15.82 -6.13
C GLN A 136 5.98 -15.65 -7.61
N GLU A 137 5.21 -14.89 -8.39
CA GLU A 137 5.52 -14.59 -9.80
C GLU A 137 6.85 -13.83 -9.94
N ILE A 138 7.05 -12.76 -9.14
CA ILE A 138 8.28 -11.96 -9.17
C ILE A 138 9.49 -12.69 -8.59
N ASP A 139 9.28 -13.58 -7.62
CA ASP A 139 10.35 -14.44 -7.09
C ASP A 139 10.80 -15.46 -8.15
N GLN A 140 9.92 -15.87 -9.07
CA GLN A 140 10.24 -16.68 -10.24
C GLN A 140 10.81 -15.87 -11.43
N GLY A 141 10.99 -14.55 -11.24
CA GLY A 141 11.60 -13.66 -12.24
C GLY A 141 10.64 -13.17 -13.34
N ARG A 142 9.32 -13.24 -13.11
CA ARG A 142 8.31 -12.67 -14.01
C ARG A 142 7.80 -11.35 -13.46
N ASP A 143 7.46 -10.40 -14.33
CA ASP A 143 6.79 -9.18 -13.90
C ASP A 143 5.33 -9.47 -13.58
N ALA A 144 4.80 -8.86 -12.51
CA ALA A 144 3.45 -9.13 -12.02
C ALA A 144 2.59 -7.86 -12.00
N VAL A 145 1.37 -7.92 -12.55
CA VAL A 145 0.43 -6.79 -12.54
C VAL A 145 -0.98 -7.27 -12.20
N ASN A 146 -1.58 -6.67 -11.17
CA ASN A 146 -3.00 -6.81 -10.91
C ASN A 146 -3.64 -5.47 -10.59
N VAL A 147 -4.37 -4.93 -11.56
CA VAL A 147 -5.06 -3.63 -11.52
C VAL A 147 -6.54 -3.82 -11.84
N VAL A 148 -7.10 -4.95 -11.38
CA VAL A 148 -8.51 -5.27 -11.58
C VAL A 148 -9.31 -4.70 -10.41
N LEU A 149 -10.27 -3.83 -10.71
CA LEU A 149 -11.18 -3.29 -9.72
C LEU A 149 -12.25 -4.33 -9.39
N SER A 150 -12.36 -4.66 -8.09
CA SER A 150 -13.38 -5.56 -7.59
C SER A 150 -14.71 -4.85 -7.41
N LYS A 151 -15.82 -5.57 -7.55
CA LYS A 151 -17.16 -5.04 -7.27
C LYS A 151 -17.56 -5.18 -5.80
N GLU A 152 -16.85 -6.00 -5.04
CA GLU A 152 -17.27 -6.42 -3.69
C GLU A 152 -16.19 -6.21 -2.63
N GLU A 153 -14.93 -6.04 -3.03
CA GLU A 153 -13.82 -5.98 -2.07
C GLU A 153 -13.86 -4.73 -1.17
N THR A 154 -13.76 -4.97 0.14
CA THR A 154 -13.75 -3.93 1.19
C THR A 154 -12.63 -4.12 2.20
N TYR A 155 -11.94 -5.26 2.18
CA TYR A 155 -10.97 -5.76 3.16
C TYR A 155 -11.50 -5.83 4.59
N GLY A 156 -12.83 -5.89 4.75
CA GLY A 156 -13.44 -5.91 6.07
C GLY A 156 -13.17 -7.18 6.88
N ASP A 157 -12.73 -8.24 6.21
CA ASP A 157 -12.32 -9.54 6.73
C ASP A 157 -10.86 -9.60 7.18
N ILE A 158 -10.08 -8.54 6.97
CA ILE A 158 -8.66 -8.48 7.35
C ILE A 158 -8.50 -7.58 8.57
N ALA A 159 -7.91 -8.13 9.64
CA ALA A 159 -7.51 -7.35 10.81
C ALA A 159 -6.18 -6.61 10.51
N PRO A 160 -6.18 -5.26 10.43
CA PRO A 160 -4.99 -4.52 10.04
C PRO A 160 -3.93 -4.49 11.15
N VAL A 161 -2.69 -4.81 10.78
CA VAL A 161 -1.50 -4.61 11.58
C VAL A 161 -1.21 -3.11 11.68
N ARG A 162 -1.17 -2.59 12.90
CA ARG A 162 -0.95 -1.16 13.15
C ARG A 162 0.51 -0.81 12.96
N LEU A 163 0.81 -0.13 11.86
CA LEU A 163 2.17 0.29 11.52
C LEU A 163 2.59 1.58 12.23
N ASN A 164 1.66 2.30 12.88
CA ASN A 164 1.93 3.50 13.67
C ASN A 164 1.42 3.33 15.12
N SER A 165 1.99 2.37 15.86
CA SER A 165 1.53 2.00 17.21
C SER A 165 1.66 3.11 18.28
N ASN A 166 2.37 4.21 18.00
CA ASN A 166 2.59 5.30 18.95
C ASN A 166 1.63 6.50 18.75
N GLY A 167 0.66 6.38 17.84
CA GLY A 167 -0.33 7.43 17.59
C GLY A 167 -1.53 7.35 18.52
N ILE A 168 -2.08 8.50 18.90
CA ILE A 168 -3.39 8.62 19.60
C ILE A 168 -4.59 8.53 18.63
N THR A 169 -4.33 8.24 17.35
CA THR A 169 -5.31 8.21 16.27
C THR A 169 -5.12 6.95 15.44
N ALA A 170 -6.23 6.33 15.04
CA ALA A 170 -6.24 5.23 14.07
C ALA A 170 -7.20 5.55 12.92
N LEU A 171 -6.95 4.93 11.76
CA LEU A 171 -7.76 5.10 10.56
C LEU A 171 -8.57 3.81 10.33
N VAL A 172 -9.89 3.96 10.29
CA VAL A 172 -10.83 2.86 10.02
C VAL A 172 -11.57 3.18 8.73
N SER A 173 -11.39 2.34 7.70
CA SER A 173 -12.15 2.49 6.45
C SER A 173 -13.54 1.88 6.59
N ILE A 174 -14.56 2.72 6.42
CA ILE A 174 -15.98 2.31 6.44
C ILE A 174 -16.53 2.04 5.04
N THR A 175 -15.95 2.68 4.03
CA THR A 175 -16.33 2.56 2.62
C THR A 175 -15.09 2.63 1.74
N ARG A 176 -15.20 2.08 0.52
CA ARG A 176 -14.22 2.20 -0.56
C ARG A 176 -14.91 2.62 -1.85
N GLY A 177 -14.18 3.25 -2.76
CA GLY A 177 -14.72 3.74 -4.03
C GLY A 177 -15.66 4.94 -3.88
N CYS A 178 -16.29 5.35 -4.98
CA CYS A 178 -17.24 6.48 -5.00
C CYS A 178 -18.13 6.40 -6.23
N ASP A 179 -19.45 6.60 -6.05
CA ASP A 179 -20.42 6.62 -7.14
C ASP A 179 -20.69 8.02 -7.72
N ASN A 180 -20.11 9.07 -7.11
CA ASN A 180 -20.24 10.44 -7.60
C ASN A 180 -19.33 10.69 -8.82
N MET A 181 -19.93 11.18 -9.90
CA MET A 181 -19.23 11.54 -11.14
C MET A 181 -18.85 13.02 -11.16
N CYS A 182 -18.05 13.44 -10.19
CA CYS A 182 -17.50 14.81 -10.16
C CYS A 182 -16.49 14.99 -11.31
N THR A 183 -16.59 16.09 -12.07
CA THR A 183 -15.78 16.36 -13.27
C THR A 183 -14.27 16.36 -13.02
N PHE A 184 -13.84 16.61 -11.78
CA PHE A 184 -12.44 16.67 -11.37
C PHE A 184 -11.94 15.40 -10.66
N CYS A 185 -12.82 14.46 -10.32
CA CYS A 185 -12.49 13.36 -9.44
C CYS A 185 -12.09 12.10 -10.21
N VAL A 186 -10.90 11.56 -9.90
CA VAL A 186 -10.38 10.34 -10.52
C VAL A 186 -10.81 9.05 -9.80
N VAL A 187 -11.36 9.17 -8.58
CA VAL A 187 -11.64 8.03 -7.67
C VAL A 187 -12.50 6.93 -8.30
N PRO A 188 -13.59 7.22 -9.05
CA PRO A 188 -14.41 6.17 -9.67
C PRO A 188 -13.62 5.26 -10.62
N PHE A 189 -12.51 5.77 -11.19
CA PHE A 189 -11.67 5.06 -12.13
C PHE A 189 -10.46 4.37 -11.48
N THR A 190 -10.05 4.81 -10.28
CA THR A 190 -8.87 4.26 -9.60
C THR A 190 -9.20 3.38 -8.40
N ARG A 191 -10.41 3.50 -7.84
CA ARG A 191 -10.89 2.67 -6.71
C ARG A 191 -12.26 2.03 -6.98
N GLY A 192 -12.85 2.27 -8.15
CA GLY A 192 -14.14 1.71 -8.53
C GLY A 192 -15.34 2.38 -7.87
N ARG A 193 -16.50 1.71 -8.01
CA ARG A 193 -17.78 2.13 -7.44
C ARG A 193 -17.79 2.05 -5.92
N GLU A 194 -18.73 2.77 -5.30
CA GLU A 194 -18.88 2.77 -3.85
C GLU A 194 -19.21 1.36 -3.33
N ARG A 195 -18.49 0.96 -2.29
CA ARG A 195 -18.68 -0.30 -1.56
C ARG A 195 -18.62 -0.01 -0.07
N SER A 196 -19.67 -0.35 0.63
CA SER A 196 -19.75 -0.19 2.08
C SER A 196 -19.27 -1.45 2.77
N ARG A 197 -18.42 -1.29 3.79
CA ARG A 197 -18.00 -2.38 4.65
C ARG A 197 -19.14 -2.79 5.57
N ASP A 198 -19.17 -4.06 5.95
CA ASP A 198 -20.13 -4.58 6.91
C ASP A 198 -20.02 -3.84 8.27
N PRO A 199 -21.12 -3.28 8.82
CA PRO A 199 -21.09 -2.52 10.07
C PRO A 199 -20.53 -3.29 11.27
N GLN A 200 -20.76 -4.60 11.35
CA GLN A 200 -20.28 -5.42 12.45
C GLN A 200 -18.75 -5.51 12.42
N SER A 201 -18.15 -5.73 11.25
CA SER A 201 -16.69 -5.71 11.09
C SER A 201 -16.05 -4.34 11.43
N ILE A 202 -16.77 -3.22 11.19
CA ILE A 202 -16.30 -1.89 11.57
C ILE A 202 -16.28 -1.76 13.10
N LEU A 203 -17.35 -2.21 13.77
CA LEU A 203 -17.44 -2.15 15.24
C LEU A 203 -16.36 -3.02 15.90
N GLU A 204 -16.10 -4.21 15.35
CA GLU A 204 -15.05 -5.10 15.82
C GLU A 204 -13.67 -4.43 15.72
N GLU A 205 -13.31 -3.86 14.56
CA GLU A 205 -12.03 -3.15 14.42
C GLU A 205 -11.91 -1.96 15.38
N VAL A 206 -13.00 -1.21 15.61
CA VAL A 206 -13.01 -0.09 16.56
C VAL A 206 -12.85 -0.57 18.00
N ASN A 207 -13.44 -1.70 18.37
CA ASN A 207 -13.29 -2.27 19.70
C ASN A 207 -11.85 -2.76 19.94
N ASP A 208 -11.22 -3.36 18.93
CA ASP A 208 -9.81 -3.80 18.99
C ASP A 208 -8.83 -2.62 19.14
N LEU A 209 -9.20 -1.43 18.68
CA LEU A 209 -8.43 -0.21 18.89
C LEU A 209 -8.52 0.33 20.32
N TRP A 210 -9.56 -0.04 21.07
CA TRP A 210 -9.86 0.46 22.42
C TRP A 210 -9.29 -0.44 23.54
N VAL A 211 -8.33 -1.33 23.24
CA VAL A 211 -7.77 -2.22 24.28
C VAL A 211 -6.88 -1.40 25.24
N ILE A 212 -7.45 -1.10 26.41
CA ILE A 212 -6.80 -0.59 27.63
C ILE A 212 -6.10 -1.75 28.35
#